data_AF-A0A2P2DIL5-F1
#
_entry.id   AF-A0A2P2DIL5-F1
#
_cell.length_a   1.000
_cell.length_b   1.000
_cell.length_c   1.000
_cell.angle_alpha   90.00
_cell.angle_beta   90.00
_cell.angle_gamma   90.00
#
_symmetry.space_group_name_H-M   'P 1'
#
loop_
_entity.id
_entity.type
_entity.pdbx_description
1 polymer ?
#
loop_
_entity_poly.entity_id
_entity_poly.type
_entity_poly.pdbx_seq_one_letter_code
_entity_poly.pdbx_strand_id
1 'polypeptide(L)' 'MKFKELDNVILTKEVSFVDDGDEGILAVGTRGVIVHLYPNPNTVVVEFFDKDNETICVEDISVRFLELDESR' A
#
# COMPACT_ATOMS: atom_id res chain seq x y z
N MET A 1 -9.16 -13.36 0.72
CA MET A 1 -8.40 -13.15 1.97
C MET A 1 -8.94 -11.89 2.64
N LYS A 2 -8.90 -11.77 3.98
CA LYS A 2 -9.37 -10.56 4.68
C LYS A 2 -8.15 -9.88 5.32
N PHE A 3 -7.75 -8.73 4.77
CA PHE A 3 -6.71 -7.87 5.33
C PHE A 3 -7.08 -7.35 6.73
N LYS A 4 -6.07 -7.00 7.52
CA LYS A 4 -6.14 -6.37 8.83
C LYS A 4 -5.24 -5.13 8.86
N GLU A 5 -5.52 -4.20 9.76
CA GLU A 5 -4.58 -3.11 10.06
C GLU A 5 -3.26 -3.70 10.56
N LEU A 6 -2.16 -3.08 10.17
CA LEU A 6 -0.77 -3.50 10.38
C LEU A 6 -0.32 -4.75 9.62
N ASP A 7 -1.16 -5.29 8.72
CA ASP A 7 -0.70 -6.30 7.77
C ASP A 7 0.35 -5.67 6.84
N ASN A 8 1.44 -6.40 6.62
CA ASN A 8 2.46 -6.03 5.64
C ASN A 8 1.99 -6.52 4.28
N VAL A 9 2.07 -5.64 3.28
CA VAL A 9 1.56 -5.90 1.94
C VAL A 9 2.58 -5.56 0.88
N ILE A 10 2.44 -6.19 -0.27
CA ILE A 10 3.19 -5.88 -1.48
C ILE A 10 2.21 -5.45 -2.56
N LEU A 11 2.59 -4.42 -3.31
CA LEU A 11 1.83 -3.96 -4.46
C LEU A 11 2.01 -4.90 -5.65
N THR A 12 0.92 -5.44 -6.19
CA THR A 12 0.93 -6.38 -7.33
C THR A 12 0.71 -5.70 -8.68
N LYS A 13 0.44 -4.39 -8.67
CA LYS A 13 0.22 -3.59 -9.87
C LYS A 13 0.73 -2.16 -9.66
N GLU A 14 1.35 -1.56 -10.67
CA GLU A 14 1.74 -0.15 -10.60
C GLU A 14 0.55 0.77 -10.29
N VAL A 15 0.79 1.72 -9.39
CA VAL A 15 -0.19 2.74 -8.97
C VAL A 15 0.47 4.10 -9.04
N SER A 16 -0.16 5.04 -9.74
CA SER A 16 0.21 6.46 -9.67
C SER A 16 -0.37 7.08 -8.40
N PHE A 17 0.40 7.93 -7.73
CA PHE A 17 -0.02 8.62 -6.52
C PHE A 17 0.20 10.13 -6.63
N VAL A 18 -0.55 10.89 -5.83
CA VAL A 18 -0.45 12.35 -5.75
C VAL A 18 -0.59 12.74 -4.28
N ASP A 19 0.52 13.10 -3.65
CA ASP A 19 0.59 13.38 -2.22
C ASP A 19 1.17 14.78 -2.00
N ASP A 20 0.37 15.70 -1.43
CA ASP A 20 0.73 17.08 -1.09
C ASP A 20 1.56 17.87 -2.14
N GLY A 21 1.34 17.59 -3.42
CA GLY A 21 2.00 18.27 -4.55
C GLY A 21 3.15 17.51 -5.18
N ASP A 22 3.49 16.33 -4.64
CA ASP A 22 4.39 15.36 -5.26
C ASP A 22 3.57 14.30 -6.02
N GLU A 23 3.95 14.08 -7.28
CA GLU A 23 3.36 13.05 -8.14
C GLU A 23 4.39 11.95 -8.40
N GLY A 24 3.95 10.70 -8.36
CA GLY A 24 4.86 9.57 -8.56
C GLY A 24 4.17 8.28 -9.00
N ILE A 25 4.98 7.23 -9.17
CA ILE A 25 4.52 5.88 -9.50
C ILE A 25 5.11 4.91 -8.47
N LEU A 26 4.23 4.20 -7.77
CA LEU A 26 4.58 3.02 -6.98
C LEU A 26 4.74 1.84 -7.93
N ALA A 27 5.93 1.22 -7.93
CA ALA A 27 6.23 0.09 -8.77
C ALA A 27 5.60 -1.20 -8.21
N VAL A 28 5.44 -2.22 -9.07
CA VAL A 28 5.14 -3.58 -8.59
C VAL A 28 6.25 -4.03 -7.66
N GLY A 29 5.90 -4.64 -6.53
CA GLY A 29 6.84 -5.05 -5.50
C GLY A 29 7.08 -4.01 -4.41
N THR A 30 6.56 -2.78 -4.55
CA THR A 30 6.65 -1.79 -3.46
C THR A 30 5.94 -2.31 -2.22
N ARG A 31 6.65 -2.27 -1.09
CA ARG A 31 6.16 -2.77 0.20
C ARG A 31 5.39 -1.67 0.91
N GLY A 32 4.38 -2.07 1.66
CA GLY A 32 3.60 -1.15 2.48
C GLY A 32 3.00 -1.83 3.69
N VAL A 33 2.39 -1.02 4.54
CA VAL A 33 1.65 -1.46 5.72
C VAL A 33 0.25 -0.85 5.66
N ILE A 34 -0.77 -1.68 5.90
CA ILE A 34 -2.14 -1.19 5.99
C ILE A 34 -2.30 -0.39 7.28
N VAL A 35 -2.53 0.91 7.17
CA VAL A 35 -2.70 1.81 8.32
C VAL A 35 -4.18 2.05 8.66
N HIS A 36 -5.08 1.80 7.71
CA HIS A 36 -6.52 1.92 7.96
C HIS A 36 -7.37 1.00 7.05
N LEU A 37 -8.41 0.40 7.62
CA LEU A 37 -9.44 -0.35 6.89
C LEU A 37 -10.76 0.41 6.86
N TYR A 38 -11.26 0.73 5.67
CA TYR A 38 -12.61 1.25 5.52
C TYR A 38 -13.68 0.19 5.81
N PRO A 39 -14.89 0.59 6.21
CA PRO A 39 -16.03 -0.30 6.30
C PRO A 39 -16.40 -0.98 4.96
N ASN A 40 -16.03 -0.36 3.83
CA ASN A 40 -16.17 -0.91 2.48
C ASN A 40 -14.92 -1.74 2.13
N PRO A 41 -15.05 -3.05 1.82
CA PRO A 41 -13.90 -3.96 1.75
C PRO A 41 -12.98 -3.81 0.53
N ASN A 42 -13.26 -2.87 -0.37
CA ASN A 42 -12.57 -2.81 -1.67
C ASN A 42 -11.35 -1.89 -1.70
N THR A 43 -11.21 -1.01 -0.70
CA THR A 43 -10.13 -0.02 -0.59
C THR A 43 -9.64 0.03 0.85
N VAL A 44 -8.34 0.25 1.02
CA VAL A 44 -7.66 0.37 2.31
C VAL A 44 -6.60 1.47 2.21
N VAL A 45 -6.24 2.08 3.32
CA VAL A 45 -5.14 3.05 3.35
C VAL A 45 -3.85 2.31 3.63
N VAL A 46 -2.86 2.51 2.77
CA VAL A 46 -1.55 1.89 2.86
C VAL A 46 -0.47 2.96 2.92
N GLU A 47 0.42 2.84 3.89
CA GLU A 47 1.69 3.57 3.92
C GLU A 47 2.73 2.74 3.16
N PHE A 48 3.31 3.32 2.10
CA PHE A 48 4.33 2.66 1.28
C PHE A 48 5.73 3.11 1.64
N PHE A 49 6.69 2.20 1.51
CA PHE A 49 8.08 2.43 1.89
C PHE A 49 9.03 2.19 0.73
N ASP A 50 10.14 2.90 0.75
CA ASP A 50 11.27 2.64 -0.13
C ASP A 50 12.16 1.51 0.40
N LYS A 51 13.29 1.28 -0.27
CA LYS A 51 14.26 0.23 0.10
C LYS A 51 14.96 0.49 1.45
N ASP A 52 15.00 1.75 1.88
CA ASP A 52 15.63 2.20 3.11
C ASP A 52 14.61 2.27 4.27
N ASN A 53 13.35 1.87 4.00
CA ASN A 53 12.17 1.94 4.87
C ASN A 53 11.74 3.37 5.21
N GLU A 54 12.04 4.33 4.33
CA GLU A 54 11.49 5.68 4.41
C GLU A 54 10.11 5.70 3.76
N THR A 55 9.18 6.45 4.34
CA THR A 55 7.82 6.59 3.81
C THR A 55 7.87 7.32 2.47
N ILE A 56 7.30 6.70 1.44
CA ILE A 56 7.12 7.31 0.11
C ILE A 56 5.87 8.17 0.11
N CYS A 57 4.73 7.57 0.47
CA CYS A 57 3.40 8.20 0.49
C CYS A 57 2.41 7.34 1.29
N VAL A 58 1.24 7.92 1.58
CA VAL A 58 0.10 7.23 2.18
C VAL A 58 -1.10 7.33 1.25
N GLU A 59 -1.60 6.20 0.76
CA GLU A 59 -2.56 6.19 -0.35
C GLU A 59 -3.74 5.23 -0.16
N ASP A 60 -4.85 5.59 -0.79
CA ASP A 60 -6.06 4.77 -0.90
C ASP A 60 -5.90 3.70 -1.98
N ILE A 61 -5.67 2.45 -1.58
CA ILE A 61 -5.35 1.36 -2.50
C ILE A 61 -6.46 0.34 -2.55
N SER A 62 -6.80 -0.07 -3.77
CA SER A 62 -7.71 -1.19 -3.96
C SER A 62 -7.08 -2.49 -3.46
N VAL A 63 -7.79 -3.23 -2.62
CA VAL A 63 -7.31 -4.51 -2.05
C VAL A 63 -6.89 -5.54 -3.10
N ARG A 64 -7.40 -5.42 -4.34
CA ARG A 64 -7.04 -6.30 -5.47
C ARG A 64 -5.63 -6.06 -6.01
N PHE A 65 -5.01 -4.92 -5.65
CA PHE A 65 -3.63 -4.57 -6.00
C PHE A 65 -2.65 -4.93 -4.88
N LEU A 66 -3.12 -5.57 -3.82
CA LEU A 66 -2.31 -5.92 -2.67
C LEU A 66 -2.25 -7.44 -2.52
N GLU A 67 -1.08 -7.93 -2.12
CA GLU A 67 -0.87 -9.27 -1.59
C GLU A 67 -0.24 -9.17 -0.20
N LEU A 68 -0.45 -10.17 0.65
CA LEU A 68 0.23 -10.21 1.95
C LEU A 68 1.70 -10.52 1.76
N ASP A 69 2.54 -9.79 2.47
CA ASP A 69 3.96 -10.06 2.54
C ASP A 69 4.25 -11.15 3.59
N GLU A 70 4.36 -12.39 3.14
CA GLU A 70 4.67 -13.55 3.99
C GLU A 70 6.18 -13.73 4.26
N SER A 71 7.04 -12.80 3.81
CA SER A 71 8.50 -12.94 3.94
C SER A 71 9.06 -12.67 5.35
N ARG A 72 8.22 -12.73 6.39
CA ARG A 72 8.59 -12.53 7.79
C ARG A 72 8.73 -13.83 8.57
#